data_AF-A0A6M1ZFD0-F1
#
_entry.id   AF-A0A6M1ZFD0-F1
#
_cell.length_a   1.000
_cell.length_b   1.000
_cell.length_c   1.000
_cell.angle_alpha   90.00
_cell.angle_beta   90.00
_cell.angle_gamma   90.00
#
_symmetry.space_group_name_H-M   'P 1'
#
loop_
_entity.id
_entity.type
_entity.pdbx_description
1 polymer ?
#
loop_
_entity_poly.entity_id
_entity_poly.type
_entity_poly.pdbx_seq_one_letter_code
_entity_poly.pdbx_strand_id
1 'polypeptide(L)'
;IWMNKFFHDFFLDSSAIYTLYGTKPLSSKEIIYATRKDWEQAVQPYLKSAEIEEKKRADVAIKQYCDDYDLHENWEKWVSFINNYPKSPFIFSKRQTKTKEIAFGYILNIQEMITTLLKNYDVFKKELGYDFDPIAVTMDFKNIDSSFWNQVFSNHLLMGITYGYGLKNSYFFSVDMKKKIESKEIHSFFASIKEKDDHQQPSLSHLLLPKFRSYRLPFNDDPILEKYKLERKKIQKELNEKKFLQKTLNQLTGISN
;
A
#
# COMPACT_ATOMS: atom_id res chain seq x y z
N ILE A 1 10.82 15.86 12.99
CA ILE A 1 9.46 15.51 13.46
C ILE A 1 8.62 14.95 12.31
N TRP A 2 8.37 15.73 11.25
CA TRP A 2 7.55 15.30 10.09
C TRP A 2 8.03 13.99 9.43
N MET A 3 9.34 13.83 9.24
CA MET A 3 9.90 12.66 8.55
C MET A 3 9.77 11.38 9.38
N ASN A 4 9.85 11.45 10.72
CA ASN A 4 9.56 10.29 11.58
C ASN A 4 8.11 9.84 11.42
N LYS A 5 7.17 10.78 11.44
CA LYS A 5 5.74 10.49 11.27
C LYS A 5 5.45 9.90 9.90
N PHE A 6 5.99 10.49 8.83
CA PHE A 6 5.93 9.92 7.48
C PHE A 6 6.42 8.48 7.43
N PHE A 7 7.57 8.20 8.06
CA PHE A 7 8.17 6.87 7.99
C PHE A 7 7.33 5.84 8.74
N HIS A 8 6.76 6.24 9.87
CA HIS A 8 5.84 5.41 10.64
C HIS A 8 4.55 5.11 9.85
N ASP A 9 3.89 6.15 9.35
CA ASP A 9 2.61 6.05 8.64
C ASP A 9 2.75 5.32 7.31
N PHE A 10 3.84 5.57 6.58
CA PHE A 10 4.04 4.97 5.27
C PHE A 10 4.69 3.58 5.38
N PHE A 11 5.78 3.39 6.12
CA PHE A 11 6.48 2.10 6.11
C PHE A 11 5.90 1.07 7.08
N LEU A 12 5.44 1.48 8.27
CA LEU A 12 4.96 0.54 9.28
C LEU A 12 3.47 0.23 9.09
N ASP A 13 2.62 1.23 8.90
CA ASP A 13 1.18 1.05 8.78
C ASP A 13 0.72 0.51 7.40
N SER A 14 1.50 0.72 6.33
CA SER A 14 1.18 0.17 4.99
C SER A 14 1.88 -1.16 4.66
N SER A 15 2.69 -1.68 5.58
CA SER A 15 3.64 -2.77 5.33
C SER A 15 4.60 -2.48 4.15
N ALA A 16 4.86 -1.21 3.83
CA ALA A 16 5.89 -0.84 2.85
C ALA A 16 7.32 -1.15 3.33
N ILE A 17 7.50 -1.42 4.63
CA ILE A 17 8.78 -1.89 5.17
C ILE A 17 9.29 -3.18 4.49
N TYR A 18 8.38 -4.04 4.02
CA TYR A 18 8.73 -5.27 3.28
C TYR A 18 9.14 -4.98 1.83
N THR A 19 8.78 -3.82 1.28
CA THR A 19 9.33 -3.38 -0.01
C THR A 19 10.75 -2.87 0.16
N LEU A 20 11.04 -2.24 1.30
CA LEU A 20 12.33 -1.66 1.59
C LEU A 20 13.40 -2.69 2.02
N TYR A 21 13.03 -3.62 2.91
CA TYR A 21 13.96 -4.59 3.52
C TYR A 21 13.64 -6.06 3.18
N GLY A 22 12.50 -6.29 2.54
CA GLY A 22 12.05 -7.61 2.12
C GLY A 22 12.07 -7.73 0.60
N THR A 23 11.20 -8.60 0.10
CA THR A 23 11.10 -8.92 -1.33
C THR A 23 9.76 -8.49 -1.93
N LYS A 24 9.04 -7.59 -1.26
CA LYS A 24 7.75 -7.11 -1.75
C LYS A 24 7.98 -6.09 -2.88
N PRO A 25 7.52 -6.34 -4.12
CA PRO A 25 7.91 -5.49 -5.25
C PRO A 25 7.31 -4.09 -5.18
N LEU A 26 6.05 -4.00 -4.74
CA LEU A 26 5.29 -2.75 -4.70
C LEU A 26 4.50 -2.63 -3.40
N SER A 27 4.47 -1.43 -2.84
CA SER A 27 3.55 -1.05 -1.78
C SER A 27 2.88 0.27 -2.08
N SER A 28 1.67 0.44 -1.56
CA SER A 28 0.91 1.68 -1.70
C SER A 28 0.24 2.05 -0.39
N LYS A 29 0.09 3.34 -0.15
CA LYS A 29 -0.72 3.91 0.91
C LYS A 29 -1.69 4.92 0.31
N GLU A 30 -2.91 4.88 0.79
CA GLU A 30 -3.91 5.90 0.48
C GLU A 30 -3.52 7.23 1.14
N ILE A 31 -3.52 8.28 0.34
CA ILE A 31 -3.24 9.66 0.74
C ILE A 31 -4.54 10.43 0.61
N ILE A 32 -5.02 10.93 1.74
CA ILE A 32 -6.32 11.60 1.86
C ILE A 32 -6.08 13.11 1.82
N TYR A 33 -6.62 13.77 0.80
CA TYR A 33 -6.68 15.22 0.63
C TYR A 33 -8.08 15.78 0.95
N ALA A 34 -9.01 14.89 1.32
CA ALA A 34 -10.36 15.27 1.74
C ALA A 34 -10.32 16.28 2.89
N THR A 35 -11.03 17.38 2.74
CA THR A 35 -11.25 18.35 3.80
C THR A 35 -12.26 17.83 4.80
N ARG A 36 -12.33 18.46 5.98
CA ARG A 36 -13.39 18.20 6.96
C ARG A 36 -14.79 18.28 6.35
N LYS A 37 -15.01 19.25 5.46
CA LYS A 37 -16.28 19.43 4.77
C LYS A 37 -16.61 18.25 3.87
N ASP A 38 -15.63 17.71 3.15
CA ASP A 38 -15.81 16.54 2.28
C ASP A 38 -16.20 15.31 3.11
N TRP A 39 -15.53 15.12 4.25
CA TRP A 39 -15.88 14.07 5.22
C TRP A 39 -17.28 14.25 5.78
N GLU A 40 -17.61 15.42 6.31
CA GLU A 40 -18.94 15.71 6.85
C GLU A 40 -20.03 15.41 5.81
N GLN A 41 -19.83 15.84 4.56
CA GLN A 41 -20.75 15.54 3.45
C GLN A 41 -20.86 14.05 3.14
N ALA A 42 -19.75 13.31 3.12
CA ALA A 42 -19.74 11.88 2.85
C ALA A 42 -20.45 11.07 3.96
N VAL A 43 -20.37 11.52 5.22
CA VAL A 43 -20.98 10.82 6.35
C VAL A 43 -22.46 11.21 6.52
N GLN A 44 -22.90 12.39 6.06
CA GLN A 44 -24.28 12.86 6.24
C GLN A 44 -25.38 11.81 5.91
N PRO A 45 -25.33 11.08 4.78
CA PRO A 45 -26.35 10.06 4.48
C PRO A 45 -26.40 8.94 5.51
N TYR A 46 -25.24 8.54 6.05
CA TYR A 46 -25.14 7.51 7.08
C TYR A 46 -25.70 8.02 8.42
N LEU A 47 -25.34 9.24 8.82
CA LEU A 47 -25.77 9.83 10.10
C LEU A 47 -27.29 10.03 10.18
N LYS A 48 -27.98 10.20 9.05
CA LYS A 48 -29.45 10.38 9.03
C LYS A 48 -30.20 9.19 9.61
N SER A 49 -29.69 7.97 9.43
CA SER A 49 -30.30 6.73 9.95
C SER A 49 -29.53 6.10 11.11
N ALA A 50 -28.39 6.67 11.49
CA ALA A 50 -27.51 6.11 12.51
C ALA A 50 -27.99 6.39 13.95
N GLU A 51 -27.73 5.43 14.83
CA GLU A 51 -27.94 5.57 16.27
C GLU A 51 -26.95 6.57 16.90
N ILE A 52 -27.23 7.03 18.13
CA ILE A 52 -26.42 8.04 18.83
C ILE A 52 -24.96 7.61 18.96
N GLU A 53 -24.71 6.33 19.23
CA GLU A 53 -23.36 5.81 19.39
C GLU A 53 -22.58 5.80 18.07
N GLU A 54 -23.24 5.47 16.96
CA GLU A 54 -22.65 5.50 15.63
C GLU A 54 -22.33 6.93 15.18
N LYS A 55 -23.17 7.91 15.56
CA LYS A 55 -22.89 9.34 15.33
C LYS A 55 -21.65 9.81 16.09
N LYS A 56 -21.52 9.46 17.37
CA LYS A 56 -20.32 9.78 18.17
C LYS A 56 -19.05 9.17 17.58
N ARG A 57 -19.12 7.92 17.10
CA ARG A 57 -17.98 7.26 16.44
C ARG A 57 -17.59 7.96 15.14
N ALA A 58 -18.57 8.39 14.36
CA ALA A 58 -18.31 9.15 13.14
C ALA A 58 -17.62 10.50 13.45
N ASP A 59 -18.05 11.22 14.48
CA ASP A 59 -17.39 12.47 14.90
C ASP A 59 -15.94 12.24 15.34
N VAL A 60 -15.66 11.17 16.08
CA VAL A 60 -14.29 10.77 16.46
C VAL A 60 -13.46 10.43 15.23
N ALA A 61 -14.02 9.69 14.27
CA ALA A 61 -13.34 9.35 13.03
C ALA A 61 -13.04 10.61 12.21
N ILE A 62 -14.00 11.51 12.03
CA ILE A 62 -13.79 12.80 11.33
C ILE A 62 -12.66 13.57 12.00
N LYS A 63 -12.66 13.67 13.33
CA LYS A 63 -11.58 14.34 14.08
C LYS A 63 -10.22 13.71 13.80
N GLN A 64 -10.10 12.39 13.90
CA GLN A 64 -8.83 11.67 13.65
C GLN A 64 -8.34 11.83 12.21
N TYR A 65 -9.24 11.76 11.23
CA TYR A 65 -8.91 11.82 9.81
C TYR A 65 -8.73 13.25 9.27
N CYS A 66 -9.25 14.27 9.95
CA CYS A 66 -9.16 15.66 9.50
C CYS A 66 -8.14 16.48 10.31
N ASP A 67 -8.07 16.29 11.63
CA ASP A 67 -7.30 17.17 12.50
C ASP A 67 -5.88 16.63 12.75
N ASP A 68 -5.70 15.31 12.75
CA ASP A 68 -4.41 14.67 13.10
C ASP A 68 -3.66 14.08 11.87
N TYR A 69 -4.30 14.05 10.71
CA TYR A 69 -3.77 13.45 9.48
C TYR A 69 -2.97 14.44 8.63
N ASP A 70 -1.65 14.25 8.58
CA ASP A 70 -0.72 15.12 7.83
C ASP A 70 0.09 14.35 6.76
N LEU A 71 -0.29 13.11 6.46
CA LEU A 71 0.43 12.27 5.50
C LEU A 71 0.47 12.91 4.11
N HIS A 72 -0.57 13.65 3.71
CA HIS A 72 -0.61 14.33 2.42
C HIS A 72 0.48 15.42 2.31
N GLU A 73 0.65 16.26 3.33
CA GLU A 73 1.74 17.25 3.34
C GLU A 73 3.11 16.57 3.43
N ASN A 74 3.22 15.56 4.29
CA ASN A 74 4.46 14.84 4.53
C ASN A 74 4.91 14.04 3.30
N TRP A 75 3.97 13.57 2.48
CA TRP A 75 4.24 12.93 1.19
C TRP A 75 4.87 13.90 0.19
N GLU A 76 4.34 15.12 0.05
CA GLU A 76 4.93 16.11 -0.87
C GLU A 76 6.35 16.50 -0.43
N LYS A 77 6.54 16.71 0.88
CA LYS A 77 7.88 16.97 1.47
C LYS A 77 8.83 15.79 1.19
N TRP A 78 8.35 14.55 1.31
CA TRP A 78 9.11 13.34 1.02
C TRP A 78 9.51 13.23 -0.45
N VAL A 79 8.56 13.40 -1.38
CA VAL A 79 8.83 13.32 -2.83
C VAL A 79 9.85 14.38 -3.24
N SER A 80 9.72 15.60 -2.73
CA SER A 80 10.70 16.66 -2.97
C SER A 80 12.09 16.30 -2.43
N PHE A 81 12.17 15.66 -1.26
CA PHE A 81 13.43 15.23 -0.67
C PHE A 81 14.09 14.10 -1.49
N ILE A 82 13.35 13.03 -1.79
CA ILE A 82 13.91 11.82 -2.41
C ILE A 82 14.32 12.03 -3.87
N ASN A 83 13.72 12.99 -4.57
CA ASN A 83 14.12 13.35 -5.94
C ASN A 83 15.56 13.88 -6.04
N ASN A 84 16.17 14.32 -4.93
CA ASN A 84 17.60 14.68 -4.89
C ASN A 84 18.53 13.46 -4.86
N TYR A 85 17.99 12.25 -4.78
CA TYR A 85 18.73 10.98 -4.74
C TYR A 85 18.36 10.10 -5.95
N PRO A 86 18.77 10.47 -7.17
CA PRO A 86 18.35 9.79 -8.40
C PRO A 86 18.85 8.34 -8.52
N LYS A 87 19.81 7.94 -7.68
CA LYS A 87 20.34 6.57 -7.61
C LYS A 87 19.60 5.68 -6.60
N SER A 88 18.47 6.13 -6.07
CA SER A 88 17.64 5.31 -5.19
C SER A 88 17.28 3.99 -5.89
N PRO A 89 17.42 2.83 -5.21
CA PRO A 89 16.93 1.56 -5.75
C PRO A 89 15.39 1.45 -5.72
N PHE A 90 14.71 2.54 -5.32
CA PHE A 90 13.26 2.62 -5.20
C PHE A 90 12.69 3.74 -6.07
N ILE A 91 11.51 3.50 -6.61
CA ILE A 91 10.72 4.52 -7.31
C ILE A 91 9.55 4.91 -6.42
N PHE A 92 9.45 6.21 -6.14
CA PHE A 92 8.27 6.81 -5.53
C PHE A 92 7.39 7.45 -6.60
N SER A 93 6.09 7.18 -6.54
CA SER A 93 5.11 7.73 -7.47
C SER A 93 3.80 8.03 -6.75
N LYS A 94 3.09 9.07 -7.20
CA LYS A 94 1.75 9.41 -6.72
C LYS A 94 0.78 9.25 -7.89
N ARG A 95 -0.31 8.52 -7.70
CA ARG A 95 -1.40 8.45 -8.69
C ARG A 95 -2.70 8.92 -8.05
N GLN A 96 -3.31 9.93 -8.67
CA GLN A 96 -4.62 10.42 -8.24
C GLN A 96 -5.69 9.36 -8.55
N THR A 97 -6.67 9.18 -7.67
CA THR A 97 -7.84 8.38 -8.00
C THR A 97 -8.83 9.18 -8.87
N LYS A 98 -9.99 8.61 -9.17
CA LYS A 98 -11.06 9.35 -9.85
C LYS A 98 -11.60 10.51 -9.01
N THR A 99 -11.44 10.45 -7.69
CA THR A 99 -11.80 11.52 -6.76
C THR A 99 -10.57 12.38 -6.49
N LYS A 100 -10.74 13.71 -6.39
CA LYS A 100 -9.62 14.63 -6.13
C LYS A 100 -9.14 14.54 -4.69
N GLU A 101 -9.97 13.98 -3.83
CA GLU A 101 -9.82 13.88 -2.39
C GLU A 101 -8.93 12.70 -1.99
N ILE A 102 -8.64 11.76 -2.90
CA ILE A 102 -7.88 10.55 -2.62
C ILE A 102 -6.84 10.30 -3.71
N ALA A 103 -5.59 10.09 -3.29
CA ALA A 103 -4.52 9.58 -4.14
C ALA A 103 -3.89 8.32 -3.52
N PHE A 104 -3.09 7.61 -4.30
CA PHE A 104 -2.22 6.56 -3.79
C PHE A 104 -0.76 6.99 -3.93
N GLY A 105 -0.03 6.95 -2.82
CA GLY A 105 1.41 7.04 -2.78
C GLY A 105 2.02 5.64 -2.88
N TYR A 106 2.93 5.44 -3.83
CA TYR A 106 3.57 4.16 -4.11
C TYR A 106 5.06 4.20 -3.80
N ILE A 107 5.58 3.07 -3.32
CA ILE A 107 6.99 2.74 -3.36
C ILE A 107 7.17 1.43 -4.11
N LEU A 108 8.04 1.45 -5.12
CA LEU A 108 8.41 0.29 -5.93
C LEU A 108 9.89 -0.03 -5.69
N ASN A 109 10.21 -1.29 -5.42
CA ASN A 109 11.58 -1.79 -5.41
C ASN A 109 11.94 -2.24 -6.83
N ILE A 110 12.92 -1.57 -7.46
CA ILE A 110 13.23 -1.75 -8.88
C ILE A 110 13.64 -3.21 -9.17
N GLN A 111 14.55 -3.76 -8.37
CA GLN A 111 15.07 -5.12 -8.56
C GLN A 111 13.99 -6.18 -8.36
N GLU A 112 13.20 -6.06 -7.29
CA GLU A 112 12.12 -7.01 -6.99
C GLU A 112 11.00 -6.94 -8.02
N MET A 113 10.69 -5.75 -8.56
CA MET A 113 9.71 -5.60 -9.63
C MET A 113 10.17 -6.27 -10.92
N ILE A 114 11.39 -5.98 -11.38
CA ILE A 114 11.94 -6.61 -12.60
C ILE A 114 11.93 -8.13 -12.46
N THR A 115 12.38 -8.64 -11.31
CA THR A 115 12.38 -10.09 -11.02
C THR A 115 10.97 -10.66 -11.05
N THR A 116 10.00 -9.96 -10.47
CA THR A 116 8.59 -10.38 -10.45
C THR A 116 7.99 -10.41 -11.85
N LEU A 117 8.25 -9.40 -12.67
CA LEU A 117 7.77 -9.32 -14.05
C LEU A 117 8.39 -10.41 -14.91
N LEU A 118 9.71 -10.64 -14.80
CA LEU A 118 10.41 -11.73 -15.52
C LEU A 118 9.84 -13.11 -15.15
N LYS A 119 9.67 -13.38 -13.85
CA LYS A 119 9.16 -14.67 -13.36
C LYS A 119 7.72 -14.94 -13.81
N ASN A 120 6.92 -13.91 -14.04
CA ASN A 120 5.52 -14.02 -14.43
C ASN A 120 5.27 -13.50 -15.85
N TYR A 121 6.31 -13.45 -16.70
CA TYR A 121 6.26 -12.80 -18.01
C TYR A 121 5.10 -13.29 -18.87
N ASP A 122 4.96 -14.61 -19.01
CA ASP A 122 3.91 -15.22 -19.82
C ASP A 122 2.49 -14.89 -19.33
N VAL A 123 2.32 -14.78 -18.01
CA VAL A 123 1.04 -14.39 -17.41
C VAL A 123 0.72 -12.94 -17.77
N PHE A 124 1.68 -12.03 -17.63
CA PHE A 124 1.49 -10.63 -18.00
C PHE A 124 1.24 -10.48 -19.50
N LYS A 125 2.06 -11.11 -20.35
CA LYS A 125 1.90 -11.09 -21.81
C LYS A 125 0.50 -11.55 -22.22
N LYS A 126 0.02 -12.64 -21.62
CA LYS A 126 -1.31 -13.18 -21.88
C LYS A 126 -2.42 -12.20 -21.47
N GLU A 127 -2.35 -11.65 -20.27
CA GLU A 127 -3.40 -10.77 -19.73
C GLU A 127 -3.39 -9.37 -20.35
N LEU A 128 -2.23 -8.89 -20.81
CA LEU A 128 -2.06 -7.60 -21.48
C LEU A 128 -2.31 -7.67 -23.00
N GLY A 129 -2.05 -8.84 -23.61
CA GLY A 129 -2.21 -9.06 -25.05
C GLY A 129 -1.03 -8.58 -25.90
N TYR A 130 0.11 -8.23 -25.30
CA TYR A 130 1.31 -7.78 -26.00
C TYR A 130 2.59 -8.11 -25.23
N ASP A 131 3.72 -8.13 -25.94
CA ASP A 131 5.07 -8.25 -25.36
C ASP A 131 5.53 -6.91 -24.76
N PHE A 132 6.33 -6.98 -23.69
CA PHE A 132 6.85 -5.80 -23.01
C PHE A 132 8.27 -6.05 -22.52
N ASP A 133 9.03 -4.99 -22.26
CA ASP A 133 10.34 -5.09 -21.61
C ASP A 133 10.18 -4.85 -20.09
N PRO A 134 10.46 -5.84 -19.23
CA PRO A 134 10.33 -5.70 -17.77
C PRO A 134 11.12 -4.56 -17.16
N ILE A 135 12.29 -4.23 -17.71
CA ILE A 135 13.13 -3.13 -17.26
C ILE A 135 12.48 -1.81 -17.68
N ALA A 136 12.12 -1.68 -18.96
CA ALA A 136 11.54 -0.45 -19.49
C ALA A 136 10.25 -0.07 -18.76
N VAL A 137 9.31 -1.01 -18.59
CA VAL A 137 8.05 -0.73 -17.89
C VAL A 137 8.27 -0.43 -16.41
N THR A 138 9.26 -1.04 -15.75
CA THR A 138 9.61 -0.71 -14.36
C THR A 138 10.09 0.73 -14.24
N MET A 139 10.95 1.18 -15.15
CA MET A 139 11.46 2.55 -15.15
C MET A 139 10.39 3.58 -15.55
N ASP A 140 9.39 3.16 -16.34
CA ASP A 140 8.22 3.98 -16.72
C ASP A 140 7.17 4.10 -15.59
N PHE A 141 7.42 3.57 -14.39
CA PHE A 141 6.40 3.56 -13.32
C PHE A 141 5.90 4.96 -12.88
N LYS A 142 6.73 6.00 -13.01
CA LYS A 142 6.35 7.39 -12.73
C LYS A 142 5.41 7.98 -13.79
N ASN A 143 5.34 7.39 -14.98
CA ASN A 143 4.46 7.85 -16.04
C ASN A 143 3.00 7.47 -15.72
N ILE A 144 2.19 8.51 -15.47
CA ILE A 144 0.77 8.35 -15.15
C ILE A 144 -0.04 7.84 -16.34
N ASP A 145 0.42 8.12 -17.56
CA ASP A 145 -0.23 7.73 -18.82
C ASP A 145 0.28 6.38 -19.34
N SER A 146 1.10 5.68 -18.56
CA SER A 146 1.63 4.37 -18.92
C SER A 146 0.52 3.35 -19.17
N SER A 147 0.35 2.95 -20.43
CA SER A 147 -0.63 1.93 -20.83
C SER A 147 -0.43 0.62 -20.05
N PHE A 148 0.83 0.22 -19.85
CA PHE A 148 1.18 -0.97 -19.08
C PHE A 148 0.65 -0.90 -17.65
N TRP A 149 1.00 0.15 -16.90
CA TRP A 149 0.60 0.24 -15.50
C TRP A 149 -0.90 0.47 -15.32
N ASN A 150 -1.53 1.21 -16.23
CA ASN A 150 -2.98 1.41 -16.20
C ASN A 150 -3.73 0.08 -16.39
N GLN A 151 -3.25 -0.78 -17.29
CA GLN A 151 -3.81 -2.14 -17.44
C GLN A 151 -3.52 -3.02 -16.23
N VAL A 152 -2.30 -3.02 -15.71
CA VAL A 152 -1.93 -3.78 -14.50
C VAL A 152 -2.82 -3.42 -13.30
N PHE A 153 -3.04 -2.13 -13.04
CA PHE A 153 -3.89 -1.70 -11.92
C PHE A 153 -5.39 -1.95 -12.16
N SER A 154 -5.82 -2.10 -13.42
CA SER A 154 -7.19 -2.51 -13.73
C SER A 154 -7.41 -4.03 -13.65
N ASN A 155 -6.34 -4.83 -13.60
CA ASN A 155 -6.41 -6.29 -13.55
C ASN A 155 -5.97 -6.80 -12.16
N HIS A 156 -6.93 -7.28 -11.37
CA HIS A 156 -6.68 -7.77 -10.00
C HIS A 156 -5.66 -8.92 -9.91
N LEU A 157 -5.50 -9.74 -10.95
CA LEU A 157 -4.48 -10.79 -11.01
C LEU A 157 -3.08 -10.16 -11.11
N LEU A 158 -2.88 -9.27 -12.07
CA LEU A 158 -1.58 -8.61 -12.28
C LEU A 158 -1.23 -7.72 -11.08
N MET A 159 -2.21 -6.98 -10.57
CA MET A 159 -2.07 -6.19 -9.35
C MET A 159 -1.63 -7.07 -8.18
N GLY A 160 -2.31 -8.18 -7.90
CA GLY A 160 -1.90 -9.07 -6.81
C GLY A 160 -0.47 -9.58 -6.93
N ILE A 161 -0.02 -9.89 -8.16
CA ILE A 161 1.36 -10.35 -8.41
C ILE A 161 2.35 -9.23 -8.09
N THR A 162 2.11 -8.01 -8.59
CA THR A 162 3.00 -6.85 -8.34
C THR A 162 3.06 -6.44 -6.87
N TYR A 163 1.98 -6.66 -6.10
CA TYR A 163 1.96 -6.44 -4.66
C TYR A 163 2.63 -7.57 -3.84
N GLY A 164 3.14 -8.62 -4.51
CA GLY A 164 3.90 -9.70 -3.90
C GLY A 164 3.06 -10.86 -3.37
N TYR A 165 1.78 -10.96 -3.73
CA TYR A 165 0.90 -12.03 -3.25
C TYR A 165 1.17 -13.38 -3.93
N GLY A 166 1.95 -13.38 -5.00
CA GLY A 166 2.23 -14.55 -5.82
C GLY A 166 1.05 -14.94 -6.71
N LEU A 167 1.35 -15.67 -7.79
CA LEU A 167 0.39 -15.99 -8.85
C LEU A 167 -0.90 -16.64 -8.33
N LYS A 168 -0.77 -17.66 -7.47
CA LYS A 168 -1.90 -18.44 -6.96
C LYS A 168 -2.88 -17.57 -6.17
N ASN A 169 -2.40 -16.79 -5.19
CA ASN A 169 -3.29 -15.97 -4.37
C ASN A 169 -3.86 -14.80 -5.16
N SER A 170 -3.10 -14.26 -6.10
CA SER A 170 -3.57 -13.21 -7.00
C SER A 170 -4.71 -13.70 -7.91
N TYR A 171 -4.64 -14.95 -8.38
CA TYR A 171 -5.72 -15.57 -9.14
C TYR A 171 -7.01 -15.67 -8.33
N PHE A 172 -6.95 -16.23 -7.12
CA PHE A 172 -8.13 -16.35 -6.26
C PHE A 172 -8.66 -14.99 -5.81
N PHE A 173 -7.79 -14.02 -5.56
CA PHE A 173 -8.18 -12.64 -5.29
C PHE A 173 -8.96 -12.03 -6.45
N SER A 174 -8.48 -12.23 -7.68
CA SER A 174 -9.19 -11.77 -8.88
C SER A 174 -10.58 -12.40 -9.01
N VAL A 175 -10.70 -13.70 -8.73
CA VAL A 175 -12.00 -14.40 -8.74
C VAL A 175 -12.95 -13.87 -7.66
N ASP A 176 -12.46 -13.67 -6.43
CA ASP A 176 -13.27 -13.15 -5.32
C ASP A 176 -13.76 -11.72 -5.60
N MET A 177 -12.88 -10.85 -6.11
CA MET A 177 -13.25 -9.47 -6.46
C MET A 177 -14.28 -9.40 -7.58
N LYS A 178 -14.17 -10.25 -8.61
CA LYS A 178 -15.20 -10.35 -9.66
C LYS A 178 -16.57 -10.69 -9.07
N LYS A 179 -16.63 -11.70 -8.18
CA LYS A 179 -17.87 -12.07 -7.50
C LYS A 179 -18.48 -10.95 -6.67
N LYS A 180 -17.65 -10.21 -5.92
CA LYS A 180 -18.10 -9.07 -5.11
C LYS A 180 -18.64 -7.91 -5.95
N ILE A 181 -17.99 -7.64 -7.07
CA ILE A 181 -18.45 -6.62 -8.03
C ILE A 181 -19.79 -7.03 -8.63
N GLU A 182 -19.93 -8.31 -9.02
CA GLU A 182 -21.17 -8.87 -9.57
C GLU A 182 -22.32 -8.88 -8.54
N SER A 183 -22.03 -9.19 -7.27
CA SER A 183 -23.02 -9.22 -6.19
C SER A 183 -23.42 -7.84 -5.66
N LYS A 184 -22.78 -6.76 -6.12
CA LYS A 184 -22.94 -5.39 -5.58
C LYS A 184 -22.81 -5.35 -4.05
N GLU A 185 -21.97 -6.19 -3.47
CA GLU A 185 -21.64 -6.11 -2.05
C GLU A 185 -20.89 -4.80 -1.78
N ILE A 186 -21.64 -3.75 -1.50
CA ILE A 186 -21.08 -2.47 -1.07
C ILE A 186 -20.71 -2.64 0.40
N HIS A 187 -19.46 -3.00 0.68
CA HIS A 187 -18.89 -2.76 2.00
C HIS A 187 -18.84 -1.25 2.21
N SER A 188 -19.72 -0.74 3.08
CA SER A 188 -19.65 0.66 3.47
C SER A 188 -18.32 0.91 4.22
N PHE A 189 -17.63 1.98 3.86
CA PHE A 189 -16.40 2.43 4.53
C PHE A 189 -16.59 2.47 6.07
N PHE A 190 -17.77 2.86 6.54
CA PHE A 190 -18.13 2.94 7.95
C PHE A 190 -18.37 1.58 8.64
N ALA A 191 -18.82 0.55 7.90
CA ALA A 191 -18.90 -0.81 8.44
C ALA A 191 -17.51 -1.35 8.81
N SER A 192 -16.46 -0.95 8.08
CA SER A 192 -15.08 -1.34 8.39
C SER A 192 -14.47 -0.62 9.61
N ILE A 193 -15.10 0.46 10.09
CA ILE A 193 -14.69 1.17 11.31
C ILE A 193 -15.12 0.39 12.57
N LYS A 194 -16.17 -0.46 12.48
CA LYS A 194 -16.59 -1.33 13.59
C LYS A 194 -15.53 -2.36 14.03
N GLU A 195 -14.54 -2.66 13.19
CA GLU A 195 -13.55 -3.72 13.44
C GLU A 195 -12.20 -3.22 13.99
N LYS A 196 -12.02 -1.90 14.19
CA LYS A 196 -10.73 -1.30 14.60
C LYS A 196 -10.54 -1.13 16.12
N ASP A 197 -11.21 -1.92 16.96
CA ASP A 197 -11.10 -1.74 18.43
C ASP A 197 -9.78 -2.22 19.06
N ASP A 198 -8.82 -2.72 18.27
CA ASP A 198 -7.49 -3.10 18.77
C ASP A 198 -6.39 -2.24 18.13
N HIS A 199 -6.37 -0.96 18.53
CA HIS A 199 -5.42 0.05 18.07
C HIS A 199 -4.04 -0.09 18.75
N GLN A 200 -3.34 -1.21 18.55
CA GLN A 200 -1.89 -1.16 18.68
C GLN A 200 -1.33 -0.40 17.48
N GLN A 201 -0.74 0.78 17.73
CA GLN A 201 -0.03 1.51 16.68
C GLN A 201 1.08 0.62 16.11
N PRO A 202 1.17 0.46 14.77
CA PRO A 202 2.21 -0.36 14.15
C PRO A 202 3.58 0.13 14.59
N SER A 203 4.39 -0.72 15.21
CA SER A 203 5.75 -0.40 15.65
C SER A 203 6.72 -1.43 15.11
N LEU A 204 8.02 -1.22 15.22
CA LEU A 204 8.98 -2.25 14.79
C LEU A 204 8.81 -3.55 15.58
N SER A 205 8.40 -3.49 16.85
CA SER A 205 8.10 -4.69 17.63
C SER A 205 6.80 -5.38 17.20
N HIS A 206 5.88 -4.65 16.59
CA HIS A 206 4.56 -5.13 16.14
C HIS A 206 4.32 -4.81 14.65
N LEU A 207 5.23 -5.32 13.79
CA LEU A 207 5.07 -5.15 12.35
C LEU A 207 3.89 -5.96 11.84
N LEU A 208 2.94 -5.25 11.21
CA LEU A 208 1.86 -5.87 10.47
C LEU A 208 2.45 -6.66 9.30
N LEU A 209 1.97 -7.88 9.09
CA LEU A 209 2.23 -8.60 7.85
C LEU A 209 1.50 -7.85 6.71
N PRO A 210 2.01 -7.90 5.47
CA PRO A 210 1.30 -7.33 4.33
C PRO A 210 -0.15 -7.80 4.32
N LYS A 211 -1.10 -6.87 4.10
CA LYS A 211 -2.52 -7.22 3.93
C LYS A 211 -2.62 -8.21 2.78
N PHE A 212 -2.83 -9.47 3.13
CA PHE A 212 -2.71 -10.63 2.25
C PHE A 212 -3.86 -11.57 2.58
N ARG A 213 -4.49 -12.12 1.54
CA ARG A 213 -5.58 -13.08 1.71
C ARG A 213 -5.10 -14.43 1.18
N SER A 214 -4.89 -15.37 2.10
CA SER A 214 -4.70 -16.79 1.75
C SER A 214 -6.05 -17.36 1.34
N TYR A 215 -6.14 -17.93 0.15
CA TYR A 215 -7.42 -18.42 -0.40
C TYR A 215 -7.60 -19.93 -0.37
N ARG A 216 -6.54 -20.71 -0.19
CA ARG A 216 -6.59 -22.16 -0.44
C ARG A 216 -6.00 -23.03 0.67
N LEU A 217 -5.17 -22.45 1.51
CA LEU A 217 -4.56 -23.11 2.63
C LEU A 217 -5.03 -22.41 3.91
N PRO A 218 -5.07 -23.11 5.06
CA PRO A 218 -5.10 -22.43 6.34
C PRO A 218 -4.09 -21.29 6.29
N PHE A 219 -4.44 -20.12 6.86
CA PHE A 219 -3.60 -18.93 6.73
C PHE A 219 -2.11 -19.23 7.03
N ASN A 220 -1.86 -20.13 7.98
CA ASN A 220 -0.52 -20.56 8.41
C ASN A 220 0.27 -21.48 7.47
N ASP A 221 -0.31 -22.01 6.39
CA ASP A 221 0.39 -22.95 5.49
C ASP A 221 0.71 -22.32 4.13
N ASP A 222 0.38 -21.04 3.91
CA ASP A 222 0.70 -20.35 2.65
C ASP A 222 2.20 -20.01 2.55
N PRO A 223 2.93 -20.52 1.52
CA PRO A 223 4.37 -20.25 1.37
C PRO A 223 4.72 -18.76 1.27
N ILE A 224 3.83 -17.94 0.69
CA ILE A 224 4.03 -16.49 0.60
C ILE A 224 3.90 -15.85 1.99
N LEU A 225 2.96 -16.33 2.81
CA LEU A 225 2.83 -15.83 4.17
C LEU A 225 4.03 -16.25 5.03
N GLU A 226 4.45 -17.51 4.96
CA GLU A 226 5.61 -17.99 5.70
C GLU A 226 6.87 -17.21 5.34
N LYS A 227 7.04 -16.91 4.04
CA LYS A 227 8.09 -15.99 3.59
C LYS A 227 8.00 -14.63 4.27
N TYR A 228 6.83 -13.99 4.32
CA TYR A 228 6.69 -12.68 5.00
C TYR A 228 6.85 -12.77 6.52
N LYS A 229 6.47 -13.88 7.17
CA LYS A 229 6.73 -14.10 8.60
C LYS A 229 8.24 -14.19 8.88
N LEU A 230 9.01 -14.83 8.00
CA LEU A 230 10.47 -14.91 8.09
C LEU A 230 11.11 -13.54 7.84
N GLU A 231 10.67 -12.81 6.80
CA GLU A 231 11.13 -11.45 6.53
C GLU A 231 10.84 -10.52 7.70
N ARG A 232 9.64 -10.59 8.31
CA ARG A 232 9.30 -9.82 9.50
C ARG A 232 10.31 -10.04 10.61
N LYS A 233 10.61 -11.29 10.95
CA LYS A 233 11.62 -11.62 12.00
C LYS A 233 12.99 -11.02 11.67
N LYS A 234 13.41 -11.07 10.40
CA LYS A 234 14.67 -10.48 9.94
C LYS A 234 14.66 -8.95 10.09
N ILE A 235 13.63 -8.29 9.62
CA ILE A 235 13.45 -6.82 9.70
C ILE A 235 13.48 -6.38 11.16
N GLN A 236 12.76 -7.08 12.05
CA GLN A 236 12.72 -6.80 13.49
C GLN A 236 14.08 -6.98 14.17
N LYS A 237 14.92 -7.90 13.69
CA LYS A 237 16.28 -8.10 14.20
C LYS A 237 17.23 -7.01 13.70
N GLU A 238 17.07 -6.57 12.46
CA GLU A 238 17.95 -5.59 11.83
C GLU A 238 17.64 -4.14 12.24
N LEU A 239 16.37 -3.82 12.47
CA LEU A 239 15.92 -2.49 12.81
C LEU A 239 15.65 -2.35 14.30
N ASN A 240 16.01 -1.20 14.85
CA ASN A 240 15.58 -0.79 16.19
C ASN A 240 15.01 0.62 16.11
N GLU A 241 14.11 0.97 17.03
CA GLU A 241 13.38 2.24 17.02
C GLU A 241 14.33 3.45 17.00
N LYS A 242 15.42 3.39 17.79
CA LYS A 242 16.40 4.48 17.90
C LYS A 242 17.13 4.79 16.59
N LYS A 243 17.31 3.80 15.72
CA LYS A 243 18.04 3.93 14.44
C LYS A 243 17.12 3.78 13.23
N PHE A 244 15.80 3.68 13.42
CA PHE A 244 14.85 3.38 12.36
C PHE A 244 14.93 4.40 11.22
N LEU A 245 14.76 5.69 11.53
CA LEU A 245 14.81 6.75 10.52
C LEU A 245 16.14 6.75 9.76
N GLN A 246 17.26 6.73 10.48
CA GLN A 246 18.59 6.78 9.86
C GLN A 246 18.83 5.57 8.94
N LYS A 247 18.54 4.35 9.41
CA LYS A 247 18.72 3.14 8.60
C LYS A 247 17.83 3.13 7.37
N THR A 248 16.58 3.59 7.54
CA THR A 248 15.60 3.63 6.45
C THR A 248 16.02 4.68 5.42
N LEU A 249 16.50 5.85 5.84
CA LEU A 249 17.06 6.87 4.94
C LEU A 249 18.29 6.37 4.19
N ASN A 250 19.24 5.72 4.87
CA ASN A 250 20.42 5.14 4.22
C ASN A 250 20.03 4.13 3.14
N GLN A 251 19.06 3.27 3.44
CA GLN A 251 18.55 2.28 2.49
C GLN A 251 17.85 2.94 1.29
N LEU A 252 17.07 4.00 1.52
CA LEU A 252 16.33 4.70 0.46
C LEU A 252 17.22 5.57 -0.42
N THR A 253 18.28 6.17 0.13
CA THR A 253 19.15 7.12 -0.58
C THR A 253 20.42 6.48 -1.13
N GLY A 254 20.79 5.29 -0.64
CA GLY A 254 22.07 4.65 -0.94
C GLY A 254 23.27 5.30 -0.25
N ILE A 255 23.05 6.28 0.64
CA ILE A 255 24.12 6.93 1.39
C ILE A 255 24.48 6.04 2.58
N SER A 256 25.70 5.53 2.56
CA SER A 256 26.34 4.92 3.72
C SER A 256 27.14 6.02 4.43
N ASN A 257 26.71 6.43 5.63
CA ASN A 257 27.58 7.19 6.54
C ASN A 257 28.53 6.23 7.25
#